data_AF-L8GV37-F1
#
_entry.id   AF-L8GV37-F1
#
_cell.length_a   1.000
_cell.length_b   1.000
_cell.length_c   1.000
_cell.angle_alpha   90.00
_cell.angle_beta   90.00
_cell.angle_gamma   90.00
#
_symmetry.space_group_name_H-M   'P 1'
#
loop_
_entity.id
_entity.type
_entity.pdbx_description
1 polymer ?
#
loop_
_entity_poly.entity_id
_entity_poly.type
_entity_poly.pdbx_seq_one_letter_code
_entity_poly.pdbx_strand_id
1 'polypeptide(L)'
;MERKGNKRLSTPRARSARPSTTTATSGSGPAAARGRGRGKRGRDSYEAAGPVERGRVTPEAAWTGKVVRIISGGQTGADRAGLEAGRLLGVATGGTAPNNFLTEQGAFQLFFCVVNVDDADGTIAFRLHPGNGTDKTIGWAQLRQWTYGPERARSKDDGWRPVLVIEDVSDERLEETAQQIRGWITGNKIAIVNIAGHRETTSGMGKAYGEQVTKILQHALAGLCEPHQAKWPTS
;
A
#
# COMPACT_ATOMS: atom_id res chain seq x y z
N MET A 1 -47.97 1.74 38.33
CA MET A 1 -48.60 3.07 38.49
C MET A 1 -47.62 4.06 37.84
N GLU A 2 -47.80 4.55 36.60
CA GLU A 2 -48.92 5.37 36.09
C GLU A 2 -49.14 6.59 37.03
N ARG A 3 -49.01 7.87 36.66
CA ARG A 3 -49.51 8.70 35.53
C ARG A 3 -48.76 10.06 35.51
N LYS A 4 -48.88 11.06 34.59
CA LYS A 4 -49.32 11.26 33.17
C LYS A 4 -48.94 12.72 32.74
N GLY A 5 -48.86 12.99 31.43
CA GLY A 5 -48.79 14.35 30.82
C GLY A 5 -47.75 14.42 29.69
N ASN A 6 -48.04 14.52 28.37
CA ASN A 6 -49.13 15.14 27.59
C ASN A 6 -49.32 16.64 27.95
N LYS A 7 -49.33 17.65 27.06
CA LYS A 7 -49.26 17.78 25.56
C LYS A 7 -48.81 19.24 25.23
N ARG A 8 -48.68 19.80 24.01
CA ARG A 8 -49.22 19.50 22.65
C ARG A 8 -48.30 20.12 21.54
N LEU A 9 -48.77 20.03 20.29
CA LEU A 9 -48.35 20.66 19.01
C LEU A 9 -48.35 22.23 19.05
N SER A 10 -47.72 23.01 18.14
CA SER A 10 -47.93 23.04 16.66
C SER A 10 -46.97 23.97 15.85
N THR A 11 -47.02 23.88 14.52
CA THR A 11 -46.22 24.56 13.47
C THR A 11 -46.99 25.74 12.79
N PRO A 12 -46.67 26.23 11.56
CA PRO A 12 -45.49 26.94 11.01
C PRO A 12 -45.84 28.30 10.31
N ARG A 13 -44.91 28.91 9.52
CA ARG A 13 -45.01 30.01 8.49
C ARG A 13 -44.20 31.29 8.85
N ALA A 14 -43.74 32.17 7.93
CA ALA A 14 -43.56 32.14 6.45
C ALA A 14 -42.60 33.28 5.98
N ARG A 15 -42.42 33.41 4.65
CA ARG A 15 -41.50 34.31 3.89
C ARG A 15 -41.78 35.83 3.99
N SER A 16 -40.73 36.64 3.81
CA SER A 16 -40.63 37.85 2.93
C SER A 16 -39.13 38.25 2.81
N ALA A 17 -38.51 38.47 1.65
CA ALA A 17 -38.60 39.54 0.63
C ALA A 17 -37.69 40.77 0.91
N ARG A 18 -36.91 41.19 -0.10
CA ARG A 18 -35.99 42.37 -0.09
C ARG A 18 -36.77 43.70 -0.17
N PRO A 19 -36.11 44.85 0.06
CA PRO A 19 -35.63 45.63 -1.10
C PRO A 19 -34.21 46.24 -0.93
N SER A 20 -33.80 46.99 -1.95
CA SER A 20 -32.46 47.54 -2.21
C SER A 20 -32.35 49.06 -2.00
N THR A 21 -31.14 49.57 -1.77
CA THR A 21 -30.75 50.94 -2.16
C THR A 21 -29.32 51.01 -2.68
N THR A 22 -29.12 51.92 -3.63
CA THR A 22 -27.86 52.28 -4.32
C THR A 22 -27.35 53.64 -3.87
N THR A 23 -26.03 53.86 -3.89
CA THR A 23 -25.40 55.11 -4.34
C THR A 23 -23.91 54.89 -4.66
N ALA A 24 -23.36 55.67 -5.57
CA ALA A 24 -21.94 55.67 -5.95
C ALA A 24 -21.47 57.11 -6.16
N THR A 25 -20.21 57.43 -5.86
CA THR A 25 -19.39 58.38 -6.65
C THR A 25 -17.90 58.41 -6.28
N SER A 26 -17.05 58.32 -7.32
CA SER A 26 -15.73 58.96 -7.55
C SER A 26 -14.76 59.33 -6.39
N GLY A 27 -13.51 58.88 -6.54
CA GLY A 27 -12.30 59.48 -5.95
C GLY A 27 -11.03 58.95 -6.64
N SER A 28 -10.15 59.84 -7.12
CA SER A 28 -9.00 59.51 -7.99
C SER A 28 -7.63 59.63 -7.30
N GLY A 29 -6.72 58.69 -7.54
CA GLY A 29 -5.30 58.81 -7.15
C GLY A 29 -4.58 57.45 -7.04
N PRO A 30 -3.38 57.25 -7.63
CA PRO A 30 -2.74 55.94 -7.69
C PRO A 30 -1.78 55.69 -6.51
N ALA A 31 -1.80 54.47 -5.97
CA ALA A 31 -0.75 53.97 -5.08
C ALA A 31 -0.44 52.50 -5.40
N ALA A 32 0.84 52.20 -5.66
CA ALA A 32 1.28 50.88 -6.07
C ALA A 32 1.23 49.87 -4.90
N ALA A 33 0.33 48.88 -4.98
CA ALA A 33 0.32 47.73 -4.10
C ALA A 33 0.58 46.45 -4.90
N ARG A 34 1.64 45.71 -4.54
CA ARG A 34 2.09 44.50 -5.24
C ARG A 34 1.12 43.33 -5.02
N GLY A 35 0.05 43.28 -5.80
CA GLY A 35 -0.86 42.15 -5.86
C GLY A 35 -0.15 40.90 -6.38
N ARG A 36 0.28 40.01 -5.49
CA ARG A 36 0.71 38.66 -5.86
C ARG A 36 -0.49 37.95 -6.49
N GLY A 37 -0.51 37.84 -7.81
CA GLY A 37 -1.53 37.08 -8.51
C GLY A 37 -1.58 35.66 -7.95
N ARG A 38 -2.74 35.25 -7.41
CA ARG A 38 -3.07 33.84 -7.21
C ARG A 38 -3.29 33.21 -8.59
N GLY A 39 -2.20 33.03 -9.33
CA GLY A 39 -2.18 32.10 -10.44
C GLY A 39 -2.67 30.75 -9.93
N LYS A 40 -3.74 30.24 -10.53
CA LYS A 40 -4.20 28.88 -10.30
C LYS A 40 -3.10 27.97 -10.82
N ARG A 41 -2.12 27.61 -9.96
CA ARG A 41 -1.14 26.57 -10.30
C ARG A 41 -1.93 25.33 -10.70
N GLY A 42 -1.56 24.76 -11.84
CA GLY A 42 -2.29 23.66 -12.44
C GLY A 42 -2.52 22.57 -11.41
N ARG A 43 -3.69 21.92 -11.50
CA ARG A 43 -3.66 20.49 -11.27
C ARG A 43 -2.84 19.96 -12.43
N ASP A 44 -1.56 19.72 -12.17
CA ASP A 44 -0.75 18.88 -13.03
C ASP A 44 -1.32 17.47 -12.85
N SER A 45 -2.41 17.22 -13.57
CA SER A 45 -2.90 15.90 -13.85
C SER A 45 -1.77 15.19 -14.56
N TYR A 46 -1.07 14.34 -13.82
CA TYR A 46 -0.56 13.11 -14.39
C TYR A 46 -1.79 12.39 -14.95
N GLU A 47 -2.14 12.70 -16.20
CA GLU A 47 -2.97 11.85 -17.01
C GLU A 47 -2.27 10.50 -16.97
N ALA A 48 -2.91 9.55 -16.28
CA ALA A 48 -2.40 8.20 -16.23
C ALA A 48 -2.32 7.73 -17.67
N ALA A 49 -1.09 7.57 -18.18
CA ALA A 49 -0.87 6.98 -19.49
C ALA A 49 -1.73 5.72 -19.55
N GLY A 50 -2.63 5.67 -20.55
CA GLY A 50 -3.66 4.64 -20.65
C GLY A 50 -3.03 3.26 -20.49
N PRO A 51 -3.75 2.28 -19.90
CA PRO A 51 -3.16 1.03 -19.44
C PRO A 51 -2.37 0.38 -20.57
N VAL A 52 -1.05 0.48 -20.49
CA VAL A 52 -0.17 -0.28 -21.37
C VAL A 52 -0.43 -1.72 -21.01
N GLU A 53 -1.09 -2.44 -21.91
CA GLU A 53 -1.23 -3.90 -21.89
C GLU A 53 0.13 -4.52 -22.20
N ARG A 54 1.08 -4.33 -21.26
CA ARG A 54 1.88 -5.49 -20.87
C ARG A 54 0.87 -6.46 -20.31
N GLY A 55 0.52 -7.48 -21.09
CA GLY A 55 -0.36 -8.55 -20.63
C GLY A 55 0.24 -9.26 -19.41
N ARG A 56 -0.39 -10.35 -18.98
CA ARG A 56 0.20 -11.24 -17.98
C ARG A 56 1.52 -11.81 -18.52
N VAL A 57 2.64 -11.13 -18.26
CA VAL A 57 3.98 -11.67 -18.45
C VAL A 57 4.28 -12.60 -17.27
N THR A 58 3.44 -13.62 -17.11
CA THR A 58 3.96 -14.91 -16.65
C THR A 58 4.85 -15.39 -17.78
N PRO A 59 6.17 -15.54 -17.60
CA PRO A 59 6.89 -16.47 -18.45
C PRO A 59 6.16 -17.82 -18.32
N GLU A 60 6.09 -18.60 -19.39
CA GLU A 60 5.68 -20.02 -19.30
C GLU A 60 6.77 -20.88 -18.63
N ALA A 61 7.59 -20.26 -17.77
CA ALA A 61 8.35 -20.93 -16.73
C ALA A 61 7.35 -21.57 -15.76
N ALA A 62 6.94 -22.79 -16.08
CA ALA A 62 6.03 -23.58 -15.27
C ALA A 62 6.54 -23.60 -13.82
N TRP A 63 5.76 -22.98 -12.92
CA TRP A 63 6.05 -22.94 -11.50
C TRP A 63 6.42 -24.33 -10.98
N THR A 64 7.66 -24.48 -10.53
CA THR A 64 8.31 -25.76 -10.17
C THR A 64 7.83 -26.31 -8.82
N GLY A 65 6.76 -25.75 -8.26
CA GLY A 65 6.35 -25.96 -6.87
C GLY A 65 7.19 -25.17 -5.86
N LYS A 66 8.06 -24.25 -6.30
CA LYS A 66 9.00 -23.52 -5.45
C LYS A 66 8.96 -22.00 -5.63
N VAL A 67 9.29 -21.30 -4.55
CA VAL A 67 9.67 -19.87 -4.56
C VAL A 67 11.15 -19.77 -4.91
N VAL A 68 11.47 -19.16 -6.04
CA VAL A 68 12.84 -18.99 -6.54
C VAL A 68 13.44 -17.63 -6.15
N ARG A 69 12.58 -16.63 -5.86
CA ARG A 69 13.03 -15.28 -5.50
C ARG A 69 12.07 -14.55 -4.56
N ILE A 70 12.62 -13.77 -3.62
CA ILE A 70 11.90 -12.79 -2.81
C ILE A 70 12.36 -11.37 -3.16
N ILE A 71 11.45 -10.49 -3.56
CA ILE A 71 11.77 -9.08 -3.86
C ILE A 71 11.04 -8.11 -2.92
N SER A 72 11.55 -6.89 -2.77
CA SER A 72 11.02 -5.90 -1.82
C SER A 72 11.54 -4.49 -2.13
N GLY A 73 10.88 -3.45 -1.58
CA GLY A 73 11.33 -2.06 -1.65
C GLY A 73 12.48 -1.70 -0.70
N GLY A 74 12.96 -2.64 0.11
CA GLY A 74 14.13 -2.51 1.00
C GLY A 74 13.98 -1.54 2.17
N GLN A 75 12.81 -0.95 2.38
CA GLN A 75 12.54 -0.03 3.48
C GLN A 75 12.57 -0.72 4.85
N THR A 76 12.67 0.06 5.94
CA THR A 76 12.56 -0.50 7.31
C THR A 76 11.23 -1.25 7.50
N GLY A 77 11.16 -2.18 8.46
CA GLY A 77 9.97 -3.02 8.67
C GLY A 77 9.85 -4.20 7.70
N ALA A 78 8.65 -4.41 7.15
CA ALA A 78 8.30 -5.64 6.42
C ALA A 78 9.15 -5.84 5.16
N ASP A 79 9.48 -4.76 4.46
CA ASP A 79 10.34 -4.77 3.28
C ASP A 79 11.72 -5.40 3.58
N ARG A 80 12.44 -4.92 4.62
CA ARG A 80 13.71 -5.53 5.06
C ARG A 80 13.52 -6.94 5.60
N ALA A 81 12.43 -7.20 6.32
CA ALA A 81 12.13 -8.54 6.85
C ALA A 81 11.94 -9.59 5.74
N GLY A 82 11.36 -9.21 4.60
CA GLY A 82 11.27 -10.09 3.42
C GLY A 82 12.63 -10.46 2.84
N LEU A 83 13.53 -9.47 2.70
CA LEU A 83 14.90 -9.71 2.23
C LEU A 83 15.71 -10.56 3.20
N GLU A 84 15.55 -10.33 4.50
CA GLU A 84 16.23 -11.09 5.55
C GLU A 84 15.72 -12.53 5.64
N ALA A 85 14.40 -12.75 5.58
CA ALA A 85 13.83 -14.09 5.49
C ALA A 85 14.36 -14.84 4.26
N GLY A 86 14.46 -14.16 3.11
CA GLY A 86 15.03 -14.74 1.89
C GLY A 86 16.50 -15.15 2.04
N ARG A 87 17.32 -14.28 2.65
CA ARG A 87 18.72 -14.56 3.00
C ARG A 87 18.85 -15.78 3.92
N LEU A 88 18.03 -15.85 4.97
CA LEU A 88 18.03 -16.93 5.96
C LEU A 88 17.54 -18.27 5.39
N LEU A 89 16.63 -18.24 4.42
CA LEU A 89 16.16 -19.42 3.68
C LEU A 89 17.10 -19.82 2.53
N GLY A 90 18.13 -19.02 2.23
CA GLY A 90 19.05 -19.25 1.13
C GLY A 90 18.45 -19.07 -0.26
N VAL A 91 17.30 -18.38 -0.40
CA VAL A 91 16.66 -18.08 -1.69
C VAL A 91 17.17 -16.75 -2.27
N ALA A 92 17.09 -16.56 -3.58
CA ALA A 92 17.55 -15.33 -4.21
C ALA A 92 16.72 -14.13 -3.70
N THR A 93 17.35 -12.97 -3.49
CA THR A 93 16.61 -11.74 -3.15
C THR A 93 16.90 -10.57 -4.09
N GLY A 94 16.26 -9.42 -3.87
CA GLY A 94 16.45 -8.20 -4.63
C GLY A 94 15.20 -7.33 -4.65
N GLY A 95 14.92 -6.73 -5.79
CA GLY A 95 13.89 -5.71 -5.94
C GLY A 95 14.50 -4.32 -6.11
N THR A 96 13.66 -3.38 -6.51
CA THR A 96 14.04 -2.02 -6.81
C THR A 96 13.69 -1.13 -5.61
N ALA A 97 14.67 -0.39 -5.11
CA ALA A 97 14.56 0.49 -3.95
C ALA A 97 15.08 1.90 -4.28
N PRO A 98 14.58 2.95 -3.63
CA PRO A 98 15.17 4.28 -3.74
C PRO A 98 16.58 4.29 -3.14
N ASN A 99 17.49 5.10 -3.73
CA ASN A 99 18.85 5.25 -3.25
C ASN A 99 18.89 5.55 -1.73
N ASN A 100 19.74 4.83 -1.00
CA ASN A 100 19.89 4.88 0.46
C ASN A 100 18.59 4.62 1.27
N PHE A 101 17.54 4.07 0.65
CA PHE A 101 16.19 3.91 1.24
C PHE A 101 15.52 5.23 1.67
N LEU A 102 16.11 6.37 1.32
CA LEU A 102 15.65 7.71 1.69
C LEU A 102 14.68 8.25 0.64
N THR A 103 13.48 8.63 1.06
CA THR A 103 12.63 9.52 0.26
C THR A 103 11.91 10.53 1.15
N GLU A 104 12.13 11.82 0.90
CA GLU A 104 11.35 12.92 1.47
C GLU A 104 10.06 13.18 0.68
N GLN A 105 9.93 12.61 -0.53
CA GLN A 105 8.80 12.82 -1.43
C GLN A 105 8.05 11.52 -1.73
N GLY A 106 6.77 11.48 -1.38
CA GLY A 106 5.93 10.29 -1.51
C GLY A 106 5.73 9.79 -2.94
N ALA A 107 5.80 10.65 -3.97
CA ALA A 107 5.64 10.24 -5.36
C ALA A 107 6.79 9.34 -5.86
N PHE A 108 8.02 9.62 -5.42
CA PHE A 108 9.20 8.84 -5.79
C PHE A 108 9.13 7.42 -5.22
N GLN A 109 8.59 7.25 -4.02
CA GLN A 109 8.42 5.94 -3.38
C GLN A 109 7.46 5.01 -4.16
N LEU A 110 6.43 5.57 -4.80
CA LEU A 110 5.41 4.78 -5.49
C LEU A 110 5.91 4.15 -6.79
N PHE A 111 6.92 4.74 -7.44
CA PHE A 111 7.57 4.14 -8.61
C PHE A 111 8.18 2.77 -8.27
N PHE A 112 8.89 2.67 -7.14
CA PHE A 112 9.51 1.42 -6.67
C PHE A 112 8.48 0.35 -6.31
N CYS A 113 7.37 0.75 -5.67
CA CYS A 113 6.25 -0.17 -5.39
C CYS A 113 5.65 -0.74 -6.68
N VAL A 114 5.50 0.06 -7.73
CA VAL A 114 4.99 -0.39 -9.04
C VAL A 114 5.92 -1.44 -9.65
N VAL A 115 7.23 -1.16 -9.72
CA VAL A 115 8.21 -2.08 -10.30
C VAL A 115 8.21 -3.43 -9.57
N ASN A 116 8.28 -3.43 -8.23
CA ASN A 116 8.31 -4.68 -7.46
C ASN A 116 7.01 -5.49 -7.52
N VAL A 117 5.86 -4.85 -7.75
CA VAL A 117 4.60 -5.58 -7.98
C VAL A 117 4.55 -6.13 -9.41
N ASP A 118 4.93 -5.35 -10.42
CA ASP A 118 4.91 -5.79 -11.83
C ASP A 118 5.92 -6.92 -12.10
N ASP A 119 7.09 -6.90 -11.44
CA ASP A 119 8.18 -7.90 -11.54
C ASP A 119 7.96 -9.18 -10.70
N ALA A 120 6.91 -9.24 -9.87
CA ALA A 120 6.55 -10.41 -9.09
C ALA A 120 5.35 -11.16 -9.68
N ASP A 121 5.25 -12.45 -9.36
CA ASP A 121 4.03 -13.23 -9.64
C ASP A 121 2.90 -12.86 -8.67
N GLY A 122 3.25 -12.41 -7.46
CA GLY A 122 2.29 -11.98 -6.44
C GLY A 122 2.93 -11.22 -5.28
N THR A 123 2.11 -10.50 -4.50
CA THR A 123 2.57 -9.70 -3.35
C THR A 123 1.99 -10.20 -2.03
N ILE A 124 2.83 -10.33 -0.99
CA ILE A 124 2.38 -10.43 0.41
C ILE A 124 2.53 -9.05 1.04
N ALA A 125 1.43 -8.50 1.55
CA ALA A 125 1.34 -7.17 2.13
C ALA A 125 1.01 -7.25 3.63
N PHE A 126 2.01 -7.01 4.48
CA PHE A 126 1.84 -6.95 5.94
C PHE A 126 1.26 -5.59 6.35
N ARG A 127 -0.01 -5.58 6.76
CA ARG A 127 -0.85 -4.38 6.88
C ARG A 127 -1.68 -4.39 8.17
N LEU A 128 -1.03 -4.12 9.29
CA LEU A 128 -1.66 -4.15 10.63
C LEU A 128 -2.77 -3.09 10.83
N HIS A 129 -2.77 -2.05 10.01
CA HIS A 129 -3.76 -0.97 9.98
C HIS A 129 -3.67 -0.25 8.62
N PRO A 130 -4.67 0.59 8.24
CA PRO A 130 -4.59 1.40 7.02
C PRO A 130 -3.34 2.28 6.97
N GLY A 131 -2.69 2.36 5.81
CA GLY A 131 -1.49 3.19 5.64
C GLY A 131 -1.18 3.51 4.18
N ASN A 132 -0.74 4.74 3.94
CA ASN A 132 -0.59 5.31 2.59
C ASN A 132 0.39 4.54 1.67
N GLY A 133 1.46 3.94 2.23
CA GLY A 133 2.40 3.12 1.47
C GLY A 133 1.79 1.76 1.12
N THR A 134 1.56 0.93 2.14
CA THR A 134 1.04 -0.44 2.01
C THR A 134 -0.27 -0.51 1.22
N ASP A 135 -1.25 0.36 1.51
CA ASP A 135 -2.53 0.36 0.81
C ASP A 135 -2.38 0.66 -0.70
N LYS A 136 -1.38 1.46 -1.11
CA LYS A 136 -1.10 1.75 -2.52
C LYS A 136 -0.41 0.60 -3.24
N THR A 137 0.47 -0.14 -2.57
CA THR A 137 1.03 -1.38 -3.11
C THR A 137 -0.08 -2.40 -3.35
N ILE A 138 -0.99 -2.57 -2.38
CA ILE A 138 -2.16 -3.46 -2.52
C ILE A 138 -3.08 -2.96 -3.64
N GLY A 139 -3.39 -1.66 -3.69
CA GLY A 139 -4.18 -1.06 -4.76
C GLY A 139 -3.59 -1.26 -6.15
N TRP A 140 -2.27 -1.17 -6.29
CA TRP A 140 -1.61 -1.44 -7.56
C TRP A 140 -1.72 -2.91 -7.96
N ALA A 141 -1.46 -3.84 -7.04
CA ALA A 141 -1.63 -5.28 -7.28
C ALA A 141 -3.08 -5.63 -7.65
N GLN A 142 -4.07 -5.03 -7.00
CA GLN A 142 -5.48 -5.31 -7.30
C GLN A 142 -5.98 -4.68 -8.61
N LEU A 143 -5.63 -3.41 -8.87
CA LEU A 143 -6.35 -2.53 -9.82
C LEU A 143 -5.45 -1.75 -10.80
N ARG A 144 -4.11 -1.86 -10.71
CA ARG A 144 -3.14 -0.95 -11.37
C ARG A 144 -3.42 0.54 -11.08
N GLN A 145 -3.91 0.84 -9.87
CA GLN A 145 -4.26 2.18 -9.44
C GLN A 145 -3.79 2.43 -8.01
N TRP A 146 -3.30 3.62 -7.71
CA TRP A 146 -2.95 4.01 -6.36
C TRP A 146 -4.21 4.27 -5.53
N THR A 147 -4.75 3.24 -4.90
CA THR A 147 -5.84 3.36 -3.92
C THR A 147 -5.31 3.43 -2.50
N TYR A 148 -6.11 4.01 -1.60
CA TYR A 148 -5.86 4.05 -0.16
C TYR A 148 -7.18 3.91 0.58
N GLY A 149 -7.19 3.27 1.75
CA GLY A 149 -8.33 3.20 2.64
C GLY A 149 -8.76 1.77 3.02
N PRO A 150 -9.50 1.62 4.15
CA PRO A 150 -9.81 0.33 4.76
C PRO A 150 -10.67 -0.60 3.90
N GLU A 151 -11.48 -0.06 2.99
CA GLU A 151 -12.41 -0.86 2.19
C GLU A 151 -11.76 -1.57 0.99
N ARG A 152 -10.57 -1.10 0.57
CA ARG A 152 -9.94 -1.55 -0.69
C ARG A 152 -8.72 -2.45 -0.46
N ALA A 153 -7.90 -2.15 0.54
CA ALA A 153 -6.69 -2.90 0.82
C ALA A 153 -6.98 -4.26 1.49
N ARG A 154 -7.27 -5.29 0.67
CA ARG A 154 -7.66 -6.65 1.06
C ARG A 154 -6.98 -7.69 0.18
N SER A 155 -6.95 -8.95 0.62
CA SER A 155 -6.48 -10.07 -0.21
C SER A 155 -7.35 -10.22 -1.47
N LYS A 156 -6.71 -10.46 -2.62
CA LYS A 156 -7.39 -10.65 -3.91
C LYS A 156 -6.48 -11.42 -4.88
N ASP A 157 -6.98 -12.51 -5.45
CA ASP A 157 -6.19 -13.39 -6.33
C ASP A 157 -6.42 -13.12 -7.83
N ASP A 158 -7.60 -12.60 -8.19
CA ASP A 158 -8.02 -12.18 -9.54
C ASP A 158 -7.73 -10.68 -9.83
N GLY A 159 -6.69 -10.14 -9.20
CA GLY A 159 -6.19 -8.79 -9.45
C GLY A 159 -5.32 -8.67 -10.72
N TRP A 160 -4.65 -7.53 -10.88
CA TRP A 160 -3.54 -7.40 -11.83
C TRP A 160 -2.36 -8.31 -11.46
N ARG A 161 -2.11 -8.43 -10.16
CA ARG A 161 -1.33 -9.48 -9.52
C ARG A 161 -2.09 -9.97 -8.30
N PRO A 162 -2.05 -11.28 -7.99
CA PRO A 162 -2.57 -11.78 -6.73
C PRO A 162 -1.86 -11.08 -5.57
N VAL A 163 -2.62 -10.73 -4.54
CA VAL A 163 -2.13 -10.10 -3.31
C VAL A 163 -2.75 -10.75 -2.09
N LEU A 164 -1.90 -11.14 -1.13
CA LEU A 164 -2.30 -11.61 0.18
C LEU A 164 -2.05 -10.50 1.22
N VAL A 165 -3.09 -10.08 1.93
CA VAL A 165 -2.98 -9.10 3.00
C VAL A 165 -2.95 -9.82 4.35
N ILE A 166 -1.89 -9.58 5.12
CA ILE A 166 -1.70 -10.11 6.47
C ILE A 166 -1.88 -8.98 7.47
N GLU A 167 -2.95 -9.03 8.27
CA GLU A 167 -3.30 -7.95 9.22
C GLU A 167 -2.85 -8.25 10.66
N ASP A 168 -2.37 -9.46 10.94
CA ASP A 168 -1.88 -9.90 12.26
C ASP A 168 -0.54 -10.65 12.12
N VAL A 169 0.43 -10.28 12.97
CA VAL A 169 1.79 -10.83 13.02
C VAL A 169 2.17 -11.39 14.40
N SER A 170 1.17 -11.54 15.28
CA SER A 170 1.34 -12.10 16.62
C SER A 170 1.82 -13.55 16.61
N ASP A 171 2.53 -13.95 17.68
CA ASP A 171 3.07 -15.31 17.81
C ASP A 171 1.96 -16.35 17.98
N GLU A 172 0.83 -15.96 18.57
CA GLU A 172 -0.40 -16.73 18.70
C GLU A 172 -0.99 -17.13 17.34
N ARG A 173 -0.74 -16.34 16.29
CA ARG A 173 -1.26 -16.53 14.93
C ARG A 173 -0.23 -17.14 13.97
N LEU A 174 1.01 -17.37 14.42
CA LEU A 174 2.16 -17.75 13.59
C LEU A 174 1.88 -18.94 12.64
N GLU A 175 1.33 -20.04 13.16
CA GLU A 175 1.07 -21.23 12.34
C GLU A 175 -0.07 -20.99 11.33
N GLU A 176 -1.15 -20.34 11.74
CA GLU A 176 -2.29 -20.04 10.86
C GLU A 176 -1.88 -19.09 9.72
N THR A 177 -1.17 -18.02 10.04
CA THR A 177 -0.61 -17.08 9.06
C THR A 177 0.39 -17.77 8.14
N ALA A 178 1.24 -18.67 8.65
CA ALA A 178 2.17 -19.43 7.83
C ALA A 178 1.46 -20.41 6.89
N GLN A 179 0.41 -21.10 7.34
CA GLN A 179 -0.43 -21.96 6.50
C GLN A 179 -1.16 -21.16 5.42
N GLN A 180 -1.69 -19.98 5.77
CA GLN A 180 -2.33 -19.07 4.81
C GLN A 180 -1.34 -18.66 3.70
N ILE A 181 -0.11 -18.26 4.06
CA ILE A 181 0.94 -17.90 3.09
C ILE A 181 1.31 -19.10 2.20
N ARG A 182 1.53 -20.29 2.78
CA ARG A 182 1.84 -21.52 2.02
C ARG A 182 0.73 -21.86 1.02
N GLY A 183 -0.52 -21.88 1.48
CA GLY A 183 -1.71 -22.19 0.67
C GLY A 183 -1.90 -21.18 -0.46
N TRP A 184 -1.70 -19.89 -0.17
CA TRP A 184 -1.81 -18.84 -1.17
C TRP A 184 -0.70 -18.88 -2.24
N ILE A 185 0.57 -19.10 -1.85
CA ILE A 185 1.70 -19.24 -2.79
C ILE A 185 1.49 -20.44 -3.71
N THR A 186 1.07 -21.58 -3.14
CA THR A 186 0.87 -22.83 -3.89
C THR A 186 -0.36 -22.78 -4.79
N GLY A 187 -1.47 -22.19 -4.31
CA GLY A 187 -2.69 -21.99 -5.11
C GLY A 187 -2.48 -21.03 -6.29
N ASN A 188 -1.76 -19.93 -6.07
CA ASN A 188 -1.50 -18.91 -7.10
C ASN A 188 -0.21 -19.16 -7.92
N LYS A 189 0.54 -20.24 -7.63
CA LYS A 189 1.77 -20.64 -8.34
C LYS A 189 2.87 -19.57 -8.33
N ILE A 190 3.08 -18.94 -7.18
CA ILE A 190 4.02 -17.82 -7.01
C ILE A 190 5.46 -18.35 -6.98
N ALA A 191 6.28 -17.98 -7.96
CA ALA A 191 7.72 -18.28 -8.00
C ALA A 191 8.56 -17.08 -7.52
N ILE A 192 8.18 -15.87 -7.91
CA ILE A 192 8.74 -14.59 -7.46
C ILE A 192 7.71 -13.90 -6.58
N VAL A 193 8.00 -13.78 -5.28
CA VAL A 193 7.11 -13.11 -4.32
C VAL A 193 7.66 -11.73 -3.95
N ASN A 194 6.81 -10.70 -4.06
CA ASN A 194 7.08 -9.38 -3.52
C ASN A 194 6.61 -9.30 -2.06
N ILE A 195 7.46 -8.81 -1.16
CA ILE A 195 7.11 -8.53 0.24
C ILE A 195 7.02 -7.02 0.42
N ALA A 196 5.87 -6.57 0.93
CA ALA A 196 5.60 -5.18 1.24
C ALA A 196 4.96 -5.04 2.63
N GLY A 197 5.09 -3.88 3.26
CA GLY A 197 4.32 -3.58 4.47
C GLY A 197 4.68 -2.26 5.12
N HIS A 198 4.34 -2.15 6.41
CA HIS A 198 4.63 -0.96 7.19
C HIS A 198 6.13 -0.80 7.47
N ARG A 199 6.53 0.42 7.86
CA ARG A 199 7.86 0.67 8.43
C ARG A 199 7.87 0.30 9.90
N GLU A 200 9.05 0.03 10.47
CA GLU A 200 9.21 -0.11 11.94
C GLU A 200 8.61 1.09 12.70
N THR A 201 8.74 2.30 12.15
CA THR A 201 8.19 3.53 12.73
C THR A 201 6.69 3.73 12.48
N THR A 202 6.07 2.96 11.60
CA THR A 202 4.65 3.09 11.23
C THR A 202 3.84 1.81 11.40
N SER A 203 4.39 0.78 12.03
CA SER A 203 3.69 -0.48 12.35
C SER A 203 3.00 -0.45 13.71
N GLY A 204 3.34 0.52 14.56
CA GLY A 204 2.96 0.54 15.99
C GLY A 204 3.80 -0.37 16.88
N MET A 205 4.72 -1.18 16.32
CA MET A 205 5.47 -2.21 17.05
C MET A 205 7.00 -2.01 17.06
N GLY A 206 7.51 -0.98 16.36
CA GLY A 206 8.95 -0.71 16.32
C GLY A 206 9.74 -1.83 15.65
N LYS A 207 10.91 -2.15 16.22
CA LYS A 207 11.84 -3.18 15.68
C LYS A 207 11.25 -4.59 15.66
N ALA A 208 10.47 -4.94 16.69
CA ALA A 208 9.85 -6.27 16.83
C ALA A 208 8.97 -6.65 15.63
N TYR A 209 8.43 -5.66 14.91
CA TYR A 209 7.69 -5.87 13.67
C TYR A 209 8.51 -6.62 12.61
N GLY A 210 9.76 -6.20 12.39
CA GLY A 210 10.63 -6.82 11.38
C GLY A 210 11.01 -8.25 11.78
N GLU A 211 11.23 -8.48 13.07
CA GLU A 211 11.55 -9.79 13.63
C GLU A 211 10.37 -10.77 13.47
N GLN A 212 9.14 -10.33 13.78
CA GLN A 212 7.92 -11.14 13.63
C GLN A 212 7.60 -11.44 12.16
N VAL A 213 7.68 -10.44 11.26
CA VAL A 213 7.50 -10.67 9.82
C VAL A 213 8.55 -11.64 9.28
N THR A 214 9.82 -11.53 9.72
CA THR A 214 10.89 -12.47 9.34
C THR A 214 10.56 -13.89 9.82
N LYS A 215 10.17 -14.05 11.08
CA LYS A 215 9.79 -15.34 11.69
C LYS A 215 8.63 -16.00 10.95
N ILE A 216 7.58 -15.24 10.63
CA ILE A 216 6.42 -15.72 9.85
C ILE A 216 6.85 -16.18 8.46
N LEU A 217 7.66 -15.40 7.74
CA LEU A 217 8.11 -15.75 6.40
C LEU A 217 9.07 -16.95 6.39
N GLN A 218 10.00 -17.03 7.33
CA GLN A 218 10.86 -18.21 7.51
C GLN A 218 10.02 -19.47 7.76
N HIS A 219 9.05 -19.38 8.67
CA HIS A 219 8.19 -20.51 9.00
C HIS A 219 7.34 -20.93 7.80
N ALA A 220 6.68 -19.97 7.14
CA ALA A 220 5.84 -20.21 5.97
C ALA A 220 6.62 -20.84 4.81
N LEU A 221 7.78 -20.28 4.46
CA LEU A 221 8.52 -20.63 3.25
C LEU A 221 9.54 -21.77 3.45
N ALA A 222 9.72 -22.27 4.68
CA ALA A 222 10.55 -23.42 4.99
C ALA A 222 10.18 -24.63 4.10
N GLY A 223 11.15 -25.15 3.35
CA GLY A 223 10.95 -26.24 2.39
C GLY A 223 10.22 -25.87 1.09
N LEU A 224 9.68 -24.65 0.97
CA LEU A 224 9.00 -24.14 -0.21
C LEU A 224 9.91 -23.31 -1.14
N CYS A 225 11.09 -22.88 -0.65
CA CYS A 225 12.08 -22.18 -1.46
C CYS A 225 12.97 -23.13 -2.31
N GLU A 226 13.45 -22.61 -3.44
CA GLU A 226 14.57 -23.18 -4.19
C GLU A 226 15.90 -22.53 -3.72
N PRO A 227 16.92 -23.32 -3.31
CA PRO A 227 18.19 -22.76 -2.87
C PRO A 227 18.95 -22.02 -3.97
N HIS A 228 19.32 -20.77 -3.71
CA HIS A 228 20.18 -19.98 -4.59
C HIS A 228 21.62 -20.47 -4.53
N GLN A 229 22.16 -20.88 -5.68
CA GLN A 229 23.47 -21.53 -5.76
C GLN A 229 24.67 -20.59 -5.52
N ALA A 230 24.49 -19.27 -5.61
CA ALA A 230 25.59 -18.33 -5.36
C ALA A 230 25.75 -18.07 -3.85
N LYS A 231 27.00 -18.18 -3.38
CA LYS A 231 27.36 -17.90 -1.98
C LYS A 231 27.09 -16.45 -1.64
N TRP A 232 26.31 -16.23 -0.58
CA TRP A 232 26.20 -14.92 0.05
C TRP A 232 27.57 -14.47 0.56
N PRO A 233 27.95 -13.19 0.40
CA PRO A 233 29.15 -12.66 1.04
C PRO A 233 28.96 -12.76 2.56
N THR A 234 29.90 -13.42 3.24
CA THR A 234 29.98 -13.42 4.70
C THR A 234 30.36 -12.02 5.18
N SER A 235 29.55 -11.46 6.08
CA SER A 235 29.78 -10.20 6.81
C SER A 235 31.01 -10.27 7.71
#